data_AF-A0A2E2HMC4-F1
#
_entry.id   AF-A0A2E2HMC4-F1
#
_cell.length_a   1.000
_cell.length_b   1.000
_cell.length_c   1.000
_cell.angle_alpha   90.00
_cell.angle_beta   90.00
_cell.angle_gamma   90.00
#
_symmetry.space_group_name_H-M   'P 1'
#
loop_
_entity.id
_entity.type
_entity.pdbx_description
1 polymer ?
#
loop_
_entity_poly.entity_id
_entity_poly.type
_entity_poly.pdbx_seq_one_letter_code
_entity_poly.pdbx_strand_id
1 'polypeptide(L)'
;HMEAEVGSKTNCVTTAQDILHQVVDNWDSEELFVIIDHQGEQGLDVATYFLGHGMKQARCLRGGIDAWSTEIDQSIPRYEFA
;
A
#
# COMPACT_ATOMS: atom_id res chain seq x y z
N HIS A 1 -24.34 8.87 0.67
CA HIS A 1 -24.26 10.35 0.62
C HIS A 1 -23.69 10.78 1.96
N MET A 2 -22.41 11.15 1.98
CA MET A 2 -21.71 11.61 3.18
C MET A 2 -20.64 12.60 2.69
N GLU A 3 -20.72 13.85 3.15
CA GLU A 3 -19.74 14.89 2.88
C GLU A 3 -18.80 15.02 4.07
N ALA A 4 -17.50 15.13 3.79
CA ALA A 4 -16.48 15.49 4.76
C ALA A 4 -15.74 16.73 4.21
N GLU A 5 -15.73 17.81 4.99
CA GLU A 5 -15.10 19.07 4.61
C GLU A 5 -13.64 19.09 5.09
N VAL A 6 -12.71 19.20 4.14
CA VAL A 6 -11.26 19.22 4.38
C VAL A 6 -10.79 20.67 4.52
N GLY A 7 -10.25 21.00 5.69
CA GLY A 7 -9.36 22.15 5.84
C GLY A 7 -8.14 21.97 4.95
N SER A 8 -8.05 22.77 3.89
CA SER A 8 -7.15 22.69 2.73
C SER A 8 -7.66 21.77 1.61
N LYS A 9 -8.23 22.41 0.58
CA LYS A 9 -8.86 21.84 -0.61
C LYS A 9 -7.93 20.95 -1.44
N THR A 10 -7.71 19.72 -0.99
CA THR A 10 -7.29 18.63 -1.87
C THR A 10 -8.06 17.40 -1.45
N ASN A 11 -9.20 17.17 -2.11
CA ASN A 11 -9.88 15.88 -2.06
C ASN A 11 -8.88 14.85 -2.60
N CYS A 12 -8.12 14.22 -1.71
CA CYS A 12 -7.35 13.02 -1.98
C CYS A 12 -8.36 11.87 -2.09
N VAL A 13 -9.05 11.80 -3.22
CA VAL A 13 -9.66 10.55 -3.67
C VAL A 13 -8.65 9.92 -4.61
N THR A 14 -7.51 9.50 -4.04
CA THR A 14 -6.54 8.71 -4.78
C THR A 14 -7.06 7.29 -4.76
N THR A 15 -7.55 6.82 -5.90
CA THR A 15 -7.94 5.42 -6.03
C THR A 15 -6.68 4.56 -5.95
N ALA A 16 -6.81 3.27 -5.60
CA ALA A 16 -5.67 2.36 -5.61
C ALA A 16 -4.91 2.40 -6.95
N GLN A 17 -5.64 2.55 -8.06
CA GLN A 17 -5.07 2.66 -9.41
C GLN A 17 -4.23 3.93 -9.60
N ASP A 18 -4.63 5.06 -9.03
CA ASP A 18 -3.86 6.31 -9.14
C ASP A 18 -2.52 6.21 -8.39
N ILE A 19 -2.46 5.47 -7.28
CA ILE A 19 -1.21 5.19 -6.55
C ILE A 19 -0.29 4.33 -7.40
N LEU A 20 -0.82 3.28 -8.04
CA LEU A 20 -0.04 2.39 -8.89
C LEU A 20 0.65 3.16 -10.02
N HIS A 21 -0.09 4.02 -10.73
CA HIS A 21 0.47 4.83 -11.81
C HIS A 21 1.52 5.82 -11.28
N GLN A 22 1.25 6.50 -10.17
CA GLN A 22 2.21 7.45 -9.60
C GLN A 22 3.54 6.79 -9.22
N VAL A 23 3.51 5.57 -8.69
CA VAL A 23 4.73 4.82 -8.36
C VAL A 23 5.48 4.45 -9.64
N VAL A 24 4.81 3.91 -10.65
CA VAL A 24 5.45 3.53 -11.91
C VAL A 24 6.05 4.75 -12.63
N ASP A 25 5.37 5.89 -12.62
CA ASP A 25 5.78 7.07 -13.37
C ASP A 25 6.90 7.87 -12.69
N ASN A 26 6.97 7.83 -11.35
CA ASN A 26 7.81 8.77 -10.59
C ASN A 26 8.90 8.12 -9.73
N TRP A 27 8.86 6.81 -9.49
CA TRP A 27 9.84 6.14 -8.63
C TRP A 27 10.96 5.47 -9.44
N ASP A 28 12.12 5.27 -8.81
CA ASP A 28 13.20 4.49 -9.39
C ASP A 28 12.85 2.99 -9.34
N SER A 29 12.86 2.36 -10.51
CA SER A 29 12.58 0.93 -10.69
C SER A 29 13.58 -0.01 -10.01
N GLU A 30 14.79 0.47 -9.69
CA GLU A 30 15.83 -0.31 -9.01
C GLU A 30 15.84 -0.06 -7.48
N GLU A 31 15.00 0.85 -6.98
CA GLU A 31 14.89 1.14 -5.55
C GLU A 31 13.94 0.16 -4.84
N LEU A 32 14.36 -0.33 -3.67
CA LEU A 32 13.58 -1.26 -2.87
C LEU A 32 12.42 -0.56 -2.18
N PHE A 33 11.21 -1.07 -2.39
CA PHE A 33 10.04 -0.68 -1.63
C PHE A 33 9.18 -1.88 -1.26
N VAL A 34 8.41 -1.71 -0.18
CA VAL A 34 7.57 -2.76 0.38
C VAL A 34 6.11 -2.32 0.36
N ILE A 35 5.26 -3.16 -0.21
CA ILE A 35 3.82 -3.01 -0.23
C ILE A 35 3.27 -3.63 1.04
N ILE A 36 2.50 -2.85 1.78
CA ILE A 36 1.86 -3.24 3.03
C ILE A 36 0.37 -3.04 2.86
N ASP A 37 -0.37 -4.14 3.01
CA ASP A 37 -1.82 -4.14 3.12
C ASP A 37 -2.21 -4.70 4.51
N HIS A 38 -3.50 -4.97 4.71
CA HIS A 38 -3.98 -5.44 6.00
C HIS A 38 -3.65 -6.91 6.28
N GLN A 39 -3.88 -7.81 5.31
CA GLN A 39 -3.78 -9.27 5.50
C GLN A 39 -2.76 -9.97 4.58
N GLY A 40 -2.10 -9.25 3.68
CA GLY A 40 -1.17 -9.79 2.68
C GLY A 40 -1.83 -10.27 1.38
N GLU A 41 -3.16 -10.15 1.24
CA GLU A 41 -3.92 -10.69 0.11
C GLU A 41 -3.81 -9.83 -1.15
N GLN A 42 -3.89 -8.51 -0.99
CA GLN A 42 -3.85 -7.56 -2.12
C GLN A 42 -2.40 -7.18 -2.47
N GLY A 43 -1.48 -7.28 -1.51
CA GLY A 43 -0.07 -6.96 -1.71
C GLY A 43 0.60 -7.79 -2.79
N LEU A 44 0.17 -9.04 -3.00
CA LEU A 44 0.76 -9.94 -4.01
C LEU A 44 0.38 -9.52 -5.44
N ASP A 45 -0.89 -9.19 -5.68
CA ASP A 45 -1.36 -8.72 -6.99
C ASP A 45 -0.70 -7.39 -7.35
N VAL A 46 -0.57 -6.49 -6.37
CA VAL A 46 0.12 -5.20 -6.52
C VAL A 46 1.62 -5.40 -6.80
N ALA A 47 2.29 -6.31 -6.10
CA ALA A 47 3.70 -6.62 -6.36
C ALA A 47 3.88 -7.18 -7.79
N THR A 48 2.97 -8.04 -8.24
CA THR A 48 2.97 -8.61 -9.58
C THR A 48 2.76 -7.53 -10.65
N TYR A 49 1.84 -6.59 -10.41
CA TYR A 49 1.63 -5.44 -11.28
C TYR A 49 2.92 -4.63 -11.46
N PHE A 50 3.60 -4.31 -10.37
CA PHE A 50 4.84 -3.53 -10.39
C PHE A 50 6.00 -4.28 -11.06
N LEU A 51 6.12 -5.58 -10.83
CA LEU A 51 7.10 -6.42 -11.54
C LEU A 51 6.86 -6.42 -13.06
N GLY A 52 5.58 -6.47 -13.49
CA GLY A 52 5.20 -6.37 -14.90
C GLY A 52 5.55 -5.01 -15.54
N HIS A 53 5.66 -3.94 -14.74
CA HIS A 53 6.01 -2.59 -15.17
C HIS A 53 7.49 -2.24 -14.94
N GLY A 54 8.33 -3.20 -14.58
CA GLY A 54 9.78 -3.03 -14.49
C GLY A 54 10.31 -2.66 -13.10
N MET A 55 9.45 -2.55 -12.08
CA MET A 55 9.84 -2.29 -10.68
C MET A 55 10.38 -3.59 -10.03
N LYS A 56 11.62 -3.95 -10.32
CA LYS A 56 12.20 -5.28 -9.97
C LYS A 56 12.36 -5.50 -8.47
N GLN A 57 12.46 -4.42 -7.70
CA GLN A 57 12.61 -4.48 -6.25
C GLN A 57 11.29 -4.37 -5.48
N ALA A 58 10.13 -4.44 -6.15
CA ALA A 58 8.85 -4.51 -5.46
C ALA A 58 8.77 -5.77 -4.58
N ARG A 59 8.44 -5.61 -3.31
CA ARG A 59 8.19 -6.70 -2.35
C ARG A 59 6.87 -6.46 -1.62
N CYS A 60 6.19 -7.51 -1.19
CA CYS A 60 4.99 -7.39 -0.35
C CYS A 60 5.24 -8.01 1.02
N LEU A 61 4.67 -7.40 2.05
CA LEU A 61 4.73 -7.93 3.41
C LEU A 61 3.76 -9.12 3.55
N ARG A 62 4.30 -10.31 3.83
CA ARG A 62 3.49 -11.50 4.03
C ARG A 62 2.64 -11.36 5.29
N GLY A 63 1.34 -11.59 5.17
CA GLY A 63 0.39 -11.46 6.29
C GLY A 63 0.02 -10.01 6.64
N GLY A 64 0.45 -9.04 5.83
CA GLY A 64 0.12 -7.63 6.00
C GLY A 64 0.62 -7.03 7.30
N ILE A 65 0.10 -5.85 7.64
CA ILE A 65 0.44 -5.15 8.88
C ILE A 65 -0.05 -5.91 10.13
N ASP A 66 -1.09 -6.73 10.01
CA ASP A 66 -1.63 -7.51 11.12
C ASP A 66 -0.66 -8.59 11.59
N ALA A 67 -0.03 -9.32 10.67
CA ALA A 67 1.01 -10.29 11.01
C ALA A 67 2.23 -9.60 11.64
N TRP A 68 2.63 -8.44 11.11
CA TRP A 68 3.75 -7.67 11.68
C TRP A 68 3.45 -7.17 13.09
N SER A 69 2.24 -6.65 13.34
CA SER A 69 1.79 -6.22 14.66
C SER A 69 1.78 -7.37 15.67
N THR A 70 1.53 -8.60 15.21
CA THR A 70 1.45 -9.79 16.06
C THR A 70 2.82 -10.42 16.32
N GLU A 71 3.67 -10.50 15.29
CA GLU A 71 4.93 -11.27 15.32
C GLU A 71 6.17 -10.42 15.62
N ILE A 72 6.17 -9.13 15.25
CA ILE A 72 7.35 -8.27 15.30
C ILE A 72 7.17 -7.09 16.27
N ASP A 73 6.09 -6.31 16.13
CA ASP A 73 5.91 -5.08 16.92
C ASP A 73 4.47 -4.89 17.44
N GLN A 74 4.27 -5.27 18.70
CA GLN A 74 2.98 -5.20 19.40
C GLN A 74 2.56 -3.78 19.78
N SER A 75 3.41 -2.77 19.57
CA SER A 75 3.05 -1.37 19.82
C SER A 75 2.19 -0.76 18.70
N ILE A 76 2.16 -1.42 17.53
CA ILE A 76 1.37 -0.97 16.38
C ILE A 76 -0.10 -1.40 16.58
N PRO A 77 -1.08 -0.46 16.55
CA PRO A 77 -2.49 -0.79 16.67
C PRO A 77 -2.96 -1.69 15.54
N ARG A 78 -3.73 -2.73 15.88
CA ARG A 78 -4.36 -3.60 14.89
C ARG A 78 -5.51 -2.87 14.21
N TYR A 79 -5.54 -2.94 12.88
CA TYR A 79 -6.63 -2.40 12.08
C TYR A 79 -7.68 -3.49 11.91
N GLU A 80 -8.61 -3.60 12.87
CA GLU A 80 -9.82 -4.39 12.67
C GLU A 80 -10.85 -3.54 11.92
N PHE A 81 -11.13 -3.88 10.66
CA PHE A 81 -12.31 -3.34 9.98
C PHE A 81 -13.55 -3.99 10.62
N ALA A 82 -14.24 -3.22 11.46
CA ALA A 82 -15.59 -3.54 11.95
C ALA A 82 -16.65 -3.15 10.91
#